data_AF-M0QS94-F1
#
_entry.id   AF-M0QS94-F1
#
_cell.length_a   1.000
_cell.length_b   1.000
_cell.length_c   1.000
_cell.angle_alpha   90.00
_cell.angle_beta   90.00
_cell.angle_gamma   90.00
#
_symmetry.space_group_name_H-M   'P 1'
#
loop_
_entity.id
_entity.type
_entity.pdbx_description
1 polymer ?
#
loop_
_entity_poly.entity_id
_entity_poly.type
_entity_poly.pdbx_seq_one_letter_code
_entity_poly.pdbx_strand_id
1 'polypeptide(L)'
;MTIPPTNADIIAAVSEFVRERSDAGVLIAKAVSDVSFADGRVRVTIDPARAGAEYWALMETRAHENLSELFGRPVAFNDEQGTWLRTRVEHVDVVDVDGRELGTITAVELNRKAAG
;
A
#
# COMPACT_ATOMS: atom_id res chain seq x y z
N MET A 1 26.59 4.97 6.43
CA MET A 1 25.60 3.89 6.20
C MET A 1 24.34 4.29 6.92
N THR A 2 23.21 4.40 6.20
CA THR A 2 21.90 4.53 6.84
C THR A 2 21.51 3.17 7.41
N ILE A 3 20.95 3.17 8.63
CA ILE A 3 20.44 1.94 9.26
C ILE A 3 19.24 1.47 8.43
N PRO A 4 19.16 0.20 7.98
CA PRO A 4 18.00 -0.30 7.24
C PRO A 4 16.69 -0.13 8.05
N PRO A 5 15.54 0.07 7.38
CA PRO A 5 14.27 0.24 8.08
C PRO A 5 13.90 -1.03 8.86
N THR A 6 13.34 -0.87 10.04
CA THR A 6 12.74 -1.98 10.77
C THR A 6 11.38 -2.36 10.16
N ASN A 7 10.83 -3.51 10.53
CA ASN A 7 9.47 -3.87 10.10
C ASN A 7 8.45 -2.82 10.57
N ALA A 8 8.64 -2.27 11.78
CA ALA A 8 7.78 -1.25 12.34
C ALA A 8 7.85 0.05 11.53
N ASP A 9 9.03 0.45 11.06
CA ASP A 9 9.19 1.65 10.22
C ASP A 9 8.46 1.52 8.88
N ILE A 10 8.54 0.34 8.24
CA ILE A 10 7.86 0.06 6.98
C ILE A 10 6.34 0.10 7.17
N ILE A 11 5.84 -0.59 8.20
CA ILE A 11 4.41 -0.60 8.53
C ILE A 11 3.93 0.81 8.86
N ALA A 12 4.70 1.58 9.62
CA ALA A 12 4.37 2.95 9.99
C ALA A 12 4.27 3.87 8.78
N ALA A 13 5.24 3.83 7.86
CA ALA A 13 5.24 4.65 6.65
C ALA A 13 4.02 4.38 5.76
N VAL A 14 3.67 3.10 5.56
CA VAL A 14 2.51 2.72 4.75
C VAL A 14 1.21 3.06 5.48
N SER A 15 1.13 2.81 6.78
CA SER A 15 -0.05 3.12 7.60
C SER A 15 -0.33 4.63 7.68
N GLU A 16 0.72 5.44 7.78
CA GLU A 16 0.62 6.90 7.74
C GLU A 16 0.07 7.39 6.40
N PHE A 17 0.59 6.86 5.29
CA PHE A 17 0.05 7.17 3.97
C PHE A 17 -1.42 6.76 3.84
N VAL A 18 -1.80 5.57 4.30
CA VAL A 18 -3.19 5.10 4.34
C VAL A 18 -4.08 6.07 5.14
N ARG A 19 -3.62 6.47 6.33
CA ARG A 19 -4.33 7.43 7.19
C ARG A 19 -4.54 8.76 6.48
N GLU A 20 -3.49 9.35 5.87
CA GLU A 20 -3.61 10.59 5.11
C GLU A 20 -4.62 10.51 3.97
N ARG A 21 -4.64 9.39 3.23
CA ARG A 21 -5.63 9.18 2.15
C ARG A 21 -7.04 9.00 2.69
N SER A 22 -7.18 8.26 3.79
CA SER A 22 -8.45 8.07 4.50
C SER A 22 -9.02 9.41 4.97
N ASP A 23 -8.19 10.25 5.60
CA ASP A 23 -8.55 11.58 6.09
C ASP A 23 -8.91 12.53 4.94
N ALA A 24 -8.24 12.39 3.79
CA ALA A 24 -8.59 13.09 2.56
C ALA A 24 -9.86 12.56 1.86
N GLY A 25 -10.55 11.57 2.44
CA GLY A 25 -11.82 11.07 1.94
C GLY A 25 -11.73 9.93 0.91
N VAL A 26 -10.53 9.38 0.66
CA VAL A 26 -10.36 8.25 -0.28
C VAL A 26 -11.02 7.00 0.30
N LEU A 27 -12.14 6.58 -0.30
CA LEU A 27 -12.97 5.48 0.21
C LEU A 27 -12.20 4.15 0.30
N ILE A 28 -11.38 3.82 -0.70
CA ILE A 28 -10.56 2.59 -0.67
C ILE A 28 -9.53 2.59 0.47
N ALA A 29 -9.04 3.76 0.88
CA ALA A 29 -8.13 3.89 2.02
C ALA A 29 -8.86 3.76 3.36
N LYS A 30 -10.10 4.25 3.45
CA LYS A 30 -10.97 4.05 4.63
C LYS A 30 -11.30 2.57 4.88
N ALA A 31 -11.37 1.79 3.80
CA ALA A 31 -11.61 0.36 3.87
C ALA A 31 -10.39 -0.45 4.35
N VAL A 32 -9.19 0.15 4.49
CA VAL A 32 -8.03 -0.61 4.98
C VAL A 32 -8.26 -1.05 6.43
N SER A 33 -8.10 -2.36 6.67
CA SER A 33 -8.25 -3.00 7.98
C SER A 33 -6.92 -3.33 8.63
N ASP A 34 -5.89 -3.65 7.84
CA ASP A 34 -4.57 -4.03 8.32
C ASP A 34 -3.46 -3.65 7.34
N VAL A 35 -2.27 -3.36 7.90
CA VAL A 35 -1.02 -3.20 7.16
C VAL A 35 0.05 -4.01 7.87
N SER A 36 0.65 -4.96 7.18
CA SER A 36 1.68 -5.85 7.73
C SER A 36 2.90 -5.94 6.81
N PHE A 37 4.03 -6.35 7.38
CA PHE A 37 5.27 -6.56 6.64
C PHE A 37 5.94 -7.87 7.07
N ALA A 38 6.18 -8.75 6.11
CA ALA A 38 6.89 -10.01 6.28
C ALA A 38 7.59 -10.40 4.97
N ASP A 39 8.78 -11.01 5.06
CA ASP A 39 9.50 -11.59 3.91
C ASP A 39 9.66 -10.64 2.70
N GLY A 40 9.95 -9.36 2.98
CA GLY A 40 10.12 -8.34 1.94
C GLY A 40 8.81 -7.84 1.32
N ARG A 41 7.65 -8.27 1.83
CA ARG A 41 6.33 -7.94 1.29
C ARG A 41 5.56 -7.07 2.26
N VAL A 42 5.10 -5.93 1.79
CA VAL A 42 4.04 -5.17 2.45
C VAL A 42 2.71 -5.77 2.01
N ARG A 43 1.87 -6.13 2.98
CA ARG A 43 0.48 -6.55 2.72
C ARG A 43 -0.48 -5.51 3.28
N VAL A 44 -1.37 -5.02 2.43
CA VAL A 44 -2.50 -4.16 2.81
C VAL A 44 -3.79 -4.93 2.66
N THR A 45 -4.56 -5.04 3.73
CA THR A 45 -5.84 -5.77 3.75
C THR A 45 -6.99 -4.78 3.70
N ILE A 46 -7.96 -5.04 2.82
CA ILE A 46 -9.15 -4.21 2.61
C ILE A 46 -10.39 -4.93 3.11
N ASP A 47 -11.14 -4.25 3.98
CA ASP A 47 -12.45 -4.64 4.47
C ASP A 47 -13.50 -3.59 4.03
N PRO A 48 -14.33 -3.89 3.01
CA PRO A 48 -15.37 -2.98 2.56
C PRO A 48 -16.36 -2.58 3.65
N ALA A 49 -16.62 -3.44 4.63
CA ALA A 49 -17.54 -3.15 5.72
C ALA A 49 -17.06 -1.97 6.58
N ARG A 50 -15.74 -1.75 6.68
CA ARG A 50 -15.16 -0.59 7.40
C ARG A 50 -15.44 0.75 6.71
N ALA A 51 -15.63 0.73 5.39
CA ALA A 51 -16.04 1.90 4.63
C ALA A 51 -17.57 2.10 4.60
N GLY A 52 -18.34 1.19 5.18
CA GLY A 52 -19.81 1.21 5.12
C GLY A 52 -20.35 1.04 3.70
N ALA A 53 -19.59 0.38 2.83
CA ALA A 53 -19.91 0.22 1.41
C ALA A 53 -19.98 -1.27 1.03
N GLU A 54 -20.86 -1.58 0.08
CA GLU A 54 -20.85 -2.87 -0.60
C GLU A 54 -19.54 -3.06 -1.37
N TYR A 55 -19.04 -4.29 -1.45
CA TYR A 55 -17.78 -4.61 -2.11
C TYR A 55 -17.71 -4.05 -3.54
N TRP A 56 -18.76 -4.27 -4.34
CA TRP A 56 -18.79 -3.81 -5.74
C TRP A 56 -18.70 -2.28 -5.85
N ALA A 57 -19.44 -1.56 -5.00
CA ALA A 57 -19.44 -0.10 -4.98
C ALA A 57 -18.06 0.43 -4.59
N LEU A 58 -17.41 -0.18 -3.59
CA LEU A 58 -16.04 0.18 -3.21
C LEU A 58 -15.06 -0.05 -4.37
N MET A 59 -15.18 -1.19 -5.05
CA MET A 59 -14.31 -1.56 -6.17
C MET A 59 -14.47 -0.64 -7.39
N GLU A 60 -15.64 -0.03 -7.60
CA GLU A 60 -15.86 0.98 -8.66
C GLU A 60 -15.14 2.31 -8.37
N THR A 61 -14.81 2.60 -7.11
CA THR A 61 -14.09 3.83 -6.73
C THR A 61 -12.57 3.76 -6.94
N ARG A 62 -12.06 2.61 -7.37
CA ARG A 62 -10.61 2.38 -7.49
C ARG A 62 -10.02 3.21 -8.61
N ALA A 63 -9.08 4.09 -8.25
CA ALA A 63 -8.34 4.90 -9.21
C ALA A 63 -7.33 4.09 -10.05
N HIS A 64 -6.99 2.88 -9.62
CA HIS A 64 -6.04 1.98 -10.27
C HIS A 64 -6.65 0.59 -10.38
N GLU A 65 -6.43 -0.09 -11.51
CA GLU A 65 -6.79 -1.51 -11.66
C GLU A 65 -6.00 -2.38 -10.67
N ASN A 66 -4.70 -2.07 -10.50
CA ASN A 66 -3.82 -2.68 -9.52
C ASN A 66 -3.71 -1.77 -8.29
N LEU A 67 -4.38 -2.13 -7.19
CA LEU A 67 -4.39 -1.30 -5.99
C LEU A 67 -3.02 -1.14 -5.32
N SER A 68 -2.06 -2.04 -5.60
CA SER A 68 -0.71 -1.91 -5.08
C SER A 68 0.02 -0.69 -5.65
N GLU A 69 -0.43 -0.12 -6.76
CA GLU A 69 0.07 1.16 -7.28
C GLU A 69 -0.28 2.34 -6.37
N LEU A 70 -1.47 2.30 -5.75
CA LEU A 70 -1.89 3.34 -4.82
C LEU A 70 -1.16 3.18 -3.48
N PHE A 71 -1.22 1.99 -2.88
CA PHE A 71 -0.67 1.76 -1.55
C PHE A 71 0.85 1.59 -1.53
N GLY A 72 1.46 1.33 -2.69
CA GLY A 72 2.91 1.30 -2.86
C GLY A 72 3.56 2.67 -3.06
N ARG A 73 2.81 3.78 -3.07
CA ARG A 73 3.38 5.13 -3.28
C ARG A 73 4.54 5.49 -2.33
N PRO A 74 4.52 5.15 -1.02
CA PRO A 74 5.66 5.42 -0.14
C PRO A 74 6.97 4.76 -0.58
N VAL A 75 6.88 3.63 -1.29
CA VAL A 75 8.05 2.89 -1.80
C VAL A 75 8.34 3.17 -3.27
N ALA A 76 7.61 4.08 -3.93
CA ALA A 76 7.72 4.31 -5.36
C ALA A 76 8.79 5.38 -5.71
N PHE A 77 8.93 6.46 -4.94
CA PHE A 77 9.73 7.62 -5.36
C PHE A 77 11.22 7.52 -5.01
N ASN A 78 12.07 8.25 -5.72
CA ASN A 78 13.52 8.36 -5.45
C ASN A 78 13.87 9.40 -4.38
N ASP A 79 12.91 9.80 -3.54
CA ASP A 79 13.20 10.57 -2.35
C ASP A 79 13.91 9.72 -1.29
N GLU A 80 14.33 10.36 -0.20
CA GLU A 80 15.05 9.70 0.89
C GLU A 80 14.24 8.54 1.48
N GLN A 81 12.94 8.76 1.72
CA GLN A 81 12.05 7.77 2.31
C GLN A 81 11.86 6.56 1.39
N GLY A 82 11.50 6.78 0.12
CA GLY A 82 11.26 5.70 -0.83
C GLY A 82 12.53 4.90 -1.11
N THR A 83 13.68 5.57 -1.23
CA THR A 83 14.98 4.89 -1.38
C THR A 83 15.32 4.05 -0.16
N TRP A 84 15.08 4.57 1.05
CA TRP A 84 15.32 3.85 2.30
C TRP A 84 14.40 2.64 2.46
N LEU A 85 13.09 2.78 2.21
CA LEU A 85 12.12 1.69 2.31
C LEU A 85 12.42 0.56 1.31
N ARG A 86 12.82 0.89 0.08
CA ARG A 86 13.17 -0.10 -0.97
C ARG A 86 14.41 -0.95 -0.65
N THR A 87 15.17 -0.63 0.39
CA THR A 87 16.27 -1.50 0.84
C THR A 87 15.77 -2.83 1.43
N ARG A 88 14.50 -2.90 1.84
CA ARG A 88 13.88 -4.11 2.39
C ARG A 88 12.54 -4.47 1.77
N VAL A 89 11.81 -3.51 1.20
CA VAL A 89 10.54 -3.78 0.52
C VAL A 89 10.81 -4.23 -0.91
N GLU A 90 10.42 -5.46 -1.22
CA GLU A 90 10.52 -6.07 -2.54
C GLU A 90 9.18 -6.03 -3.27
N HIS A 91 8.06 -6.24 -2.55
CA HIS A 91 6.71 -6.27 -3.11
C HIS A 91 5.70 -5.53 -2.25
N VAL A 92 4.63 -5.06 -2.90
CA VAL A 92 3.43 -4.55 -2.26
C VAL A 92 2.24 -5.37 -2.76
N ASP A 93 1.58 -6.05 -1.84
CA ASP A 93 0.40 -6.88 -2.09
C ASP A 93 -0.82 -6.23 -1.45
N VAL A 94 -1.93 -6.18 -2.19
CA VAL A 94 -3.21 -5.71 -1.68
C VAL A 94 -4.20 -6.86 -1.81
N VAL A 95 -4.84 -7.18 -0.69
CA VAL A 95 -5.84 -8.25 -0.60
C VAL A 95 -7.11 -7.74 0.05
N ASP A 96 -8.23 -8.42 -0.16
CA ASP A 96 -9.40 -8.25 0.70
C ASP A 96 -9.35 -9.16 1.94
N VAL A 97 -10.33 -9.01 2.83
CA VAL A 97 -10.50 -9.82 4.04
C VAL A 97 -10.69 -11.32 3.79
N ASP A 98 -11.13 -11.71 2.59
CA ASP A 98 -11.25 -13.12 2.17
C ASP A 98 -9.93 -13.65 1.56
N GLY A 99 -8.89 -12.81 1.50
CA GLY A 99 -7.59 -13.14 0.93
C GLY A 99 -7.55 -13.07 -0.60
N ARG A 100 -8.57 -12.50 -1.25
CA ARG A 100 -8.57 -12.30 -2.70
C ARG A 100 -7.55 -11.22 -3.06
N GLU A 101 -6.71 -11.52 -4.04
CA GLU A 101 -5.76 -10.56 -4.57
C GLU A 101 -6.47 -9.42 -5.33
N LEU A 102 -6.17 -8.18 -4.93
CA LEU A 102 -6.64 -6.94 -5.57
C LEU A 102 -5.49 -6.17 -6.24
N GLY A 103 -4.25 -6.62 -6.01
CA GLY A 103 -3.06 -6.05 -6.59
C GLY A 103 -1.80 -6.71 -6.06
N THR A 104 -0.80 -6.84 -6.93
CA THR A 104 0.59 -7.11 -6.56
C THR A 104 1.50 -6.35 -7.50
N ILE A 105 2.60 -5.81 -6.97
CA ILE A 105 3.61 -5.12 -7.77
C ILE A 105 4.96 -5.17 -7.06
N THR A 106 6.05 -5.21 -7.82
CA THR A 106 7.39 -5.10 -7.24
C THR A 106 7.74 -3.64 -6.93
N ALA A 107 8.60 -3.43 -5.94
CA ALA A 107 9.15 -2.11 -5.62
C ALA A 107 9.93 -1.50 -6.80
N VAL A 108 10.57 -2.34 -7.62
CA VAL A 108 11.28 -1.92 -8.84
C VAL A 108 10.31 -1.42 -9.90
N GLU A 109 9.20 -2.11 -10.11
CA GLU A 109 8.16 -1.67 -11.07
C GLU A 109 7.46 -0.40 -10.60
N LEU A 110 7.14 -0.29 -9.31
CA LEU A 110 6.61 0.95 -8.71
C LEU A 110 7.55 2.12 -8.97
N ASN A 111 8.84 1.93 -8.74
CA ASN A 111 9.83 2.96 -8.96
C ASN A 111 9.94 3.37 -10.43
N ARG A 112 9.92 2.40 -11.34
CA ARG A 112 9.91 2.68 -12.78
C ARG A 112 8.68 3.46 -13.20
N LYS A 113 7.49 3.11 -12.67
CA LYS A 113 6.24 3.82 -12.96
C LYS A 113 6.19 5.24 -12.41
N ALA A 114 6.85 5.50 -11.27
CA ALA A 114 6.88 6.83 -10.65
C ALA A 114 7.94 7.78 -11.22
N ALA A 115 8.95 7.24 -11.92
CA ALA A 115 10.04 8.02 -12.51
C ALA A 115 9.83 8.39 -13.99
N GLY A 116 8.73 7.93 -14.61
CA GLY A 116 8.30 8.29 -15.96
C GLY A 116 7.15 9.29 -15.95
#